data_AF-A0A2B7IFZ3-F1
#
_entry.id   AF-A0A2B7IFZ3-F1
#
_cell.length_a   1.000
_cell.length_b   1.000
_cell.length_c   1.000
_cell.angle_alpha   90.00
_cell.angle_beta   90.00
_cell.angle_gamma   90.00
#
_symmetry.space_group_name_H-M   'P 1'
#
loop_
_entity.id
_entity.type
_entity.pdbx_description
1 polymer ?
#
loop_
_entity_poly.entity_id
_entity_poly.type
_entity_poly.pdbx_seq_one_letter_code
_entity_poly.pdbx_strand_id
1 'polypeptide(L)'
;MRITHLGHSCILVEAAGQRILVDPGNLSKSWRGLTDLDAILVTHRHPDHVDPEHIGALVDANSGAVVRAEEGACHEIPALDADPVAPGDVLQIGEVRIEAVGGHHAVIHRDLEPIGNVGYLIGEGLGTILYHPGDELDETPRGVDVLACPAHAPWAAMKETVDFARSVGARHGFLIHEGLLNERGWQLSFDRHQEMVSTTFHDLRDGQPWEVPQG
;
A
#
# COMPACT_ATOMS: atom_id res chain seq x y z
N MET A 1 10.10 -5.35 -11.76
CA MET A 1 8.84 -5.22 -11.00
C MET A 1 8.02 -4.17 -11.71
N ARG A 2 6.72 -4.44 -11.91
CA ARG A 2 5.78 -3.50 -12.54
C ARG A 2 4.69 -3.15 -11.55
N ILE A 3 4.38 -1.87 -11.41
CA ILE A 3 3.41 -1.37 -10.42
C ILE A 3 2.35 -0.57 -11.16
N THR A 4 1.08 -0.87 -10.91
CA THR A 4 -0.05 -0.08 -11.41
C THR A 4 -0.76 0.55 -10.22
N HIS A 5 -0.83 1.88 -10.17
CA HIS A 5 -1.61 2.59 -9.17
C HIS A 5 -3.07 2.60 -9.59
N LEU A 6 -3.91 1.88 -8.84
CA LEU A 6 -5.33 1.76 -9.13
C LEU A 6 -6.14 2.88 -8.46
N GLY A 7 -5.47 3.82 -7.79
CA GLY A 7 -6.03 4.97 -7.11
C GLY A 7 -6.03 4.81 -5.59
N HIS A 8 -5.89 5.93 -4.90
CA HIS A 8 -5.77 6.02 -3.45
C HIS A 8 -4.64 5.11 -2.93
N SER A 9 -4.93 4.15 -2.06
CA SER A 9 -3.95 3.19 -1.53
C SER A 9 -3.89 1.89 -2.34
N CYS A 10 -4.73 1.74 -3.37
CA CYS A 10 -4.81 0.49 -4.11
C CYS A 10 -3.72 0.39 -5.19
N ILE A 11 -2.90 -0.66 -5.13
CA ILE A 11 -1.89 -0.95 -6.15
C ILE A 11 -1.93 -2.41 -6.61
N LEU A 12 -1.63 -2.64 -7.88
CA LEU A 12 -1.35 -3.96 -8.42
C LEU A 12 0.15 -4.07 -8.70
N VAL A 13 0.80 -5.05 -8.08
CA VAL A 13 2.21 -5.36 -8.25
C VAL A 13 2.35 -6.63 -9.07
N GLU A 14 3.14 -6.55 -10.14
CA GLU A 14 3.48 -7.68 -11.00
C GLU A 14 5.00 -7.93 -10.93
N ALA A 15 5.40 -9.07 -10.38
CA ALA A 15 6.80 -9.43 -10.16
C ALA A 15 6.98 -10.94 -10.22
N ALA A 16 8.07 -11.39 -10.87
CA ALA A 16 8.39 -12.82 -11.00
C ALA A 16 7.20 -13.71 -11.44
N GLY A 17 6.37 -13.19 -12.36
CA GLY A 17 5.18 -13.88 -12.87
C GLY A 17 3.98 -13.90 -11.91
N GLN A 18 4.06 -13.25 -10.74
CA GLN A 18 2.98 -13.16 -9.76
C GLN A 18 2.25 -11.82 -9.85
N ARG A 19 0.96 -11.82 -9.52
CA ARG A 19 0.05 -10.67 -9.48
C ARG A 19 -0.48 -10.47 -8.07
N ILE A 20 -0.02 -9.42 -7.40
CA ILE A 20 -0.30 -9.13 -5.99
C ILE A 20 -1.06 -7.82 -5.91
N LEU A 21 -2.30 -7.87 -5.42
CA LEU A 21 -3.12 -6.69 -5.18
C LEU A 21 -2.97 -6.25 -3.73
N VAL A 22 -2.77 -4.94 -3.50
CA VAL A 22 -2.69 -4.35 -2.16
C VAL A 22 -3.80 -3.30 -2.02
N ASP A 23 -4.46 -3.30 -0.87
CA ASP A 23 -5.46 -2.33 -0.41
C ASP A 23 -6.61 -2.01 -1.42
N PRO A 24 -7.43 -3.00 -1.81
CA PRO A 24 -8.64 -2.81 -2.62
C PRO A 24 -9.78 -2.07 -1.86
N GLY A 25 -9.55 -0.81 -1.52
CA GLY A 25 -10.48 0.04 -0.81
C GLY A 25 -11.49 0.78 -1.69
N ASN A 26 -12.47 1.42 -1.03
CA ASN A 26 -13.65 2.02 -1.67
C ASN A 26 -13.41 3.39 -2.32
N LEU A 27 -12.24 4.00 -2.09
CA LEU A 27 -11.78 5.20 -2.82
C LEU A 27 -11.10 4.84 -4.17
N SER A 28 -10.96 3.55 -4.45
CA SER A 28 -10.61 3.01 -5.77
C SER A 28 -11.73 2.13 -6.32
N LYS A 29 -11.88 2.11 -7.65
CA LYS A 29 -12.83 1.23 -8.36
C LYS A 29 -12.17 0.36 -9.42
N SER A 30 -10.95 0.69 -9.83
CA SER A 30 -10.24 0.08 -10.95
C SER A 30 -9.81 -1.37 -10.65
N TRP A 31 -9.77 -1.76 -9.38
CA TRP A 31 -9.49 -3.13 -8.96
C TRP A 31 -10.68 -4.09 -9.12
N ARG A 32 -11.90 -3.56 -9.26
CA ARG A 32 -13.11 -4.40 -9.31
C ARG A 32 -13.12 -5.23 -10.58
N GLY A 33 -13.34 -6.54 -10.43
CA GLY A 33 -13.36 -7.48 -11.54
C GLY A 33 -11.99 -7.95 -12.01
N LEU A 34 -10.91 -7.59 -11.31
CA LEU A 34 -9.61 -8.23 -11.53
C LEU A 34 -9.70 -9.73 -11.26
N THR A 35 -9.07 -10.50 -12.13
CA THR A 35 -8.89 -11.95 -12.03
C THR A 35 -7.41 -12.30 -12.06
N ASP A 36 -7.13 -13.60 -11.86
CA ASP A 36 -5.79 -14.17 -11.95
C ASP A 36 -4.81 -13.48 -10.97
N LEU A 37 -5.31 -13.15 -9.78
CA LEU A 37 -4.49 -12.68 -8.66
C LEU A 37 -3.90 -13.88 -7.92
N ASP A 38 -2.62 -13.78 -7.58
CA ASP A 38 -1.94 -14.78 -6.75
C ASP A 38 -2.01 -14.41 -5.26
N ALA A 39 -2.14 -13.10 -4.96
CA ALA A 39 -2.36 -12.63 -3.60
C ALA A 39 -3.20 -11.35 -3.54
N ILE A 40 -3.95 -11.21 -2.45
CA ILE A 40 -4.70 -10.02 -2.06
C ILE A 40 -4.26 -9.67 -0.63
N LEU A 41 -3.67 -8.49 -0.46
CA LEU A 41 -3.10 -8.02 0.80
C LEU A 41 -3.84 -6.77 1.28
N VAL A 42 -4.16 -6.72 2.56
CA VAL A 42 -4.87 -5.58 3.18
C VAL A 42 -4.11 -5.11 4.42
N THR A 43 -3.66 -3.86 4.38
CA THR A 43 -2.83 -3.26 5.44
C THR A 43 -3.61 -3.06 6.73
N HIS A 44 -4.89 -2.69 6.67
CA HIS A 44 -5.77 -2.54 7.83
C HIS A 44 -7.25 -2.42 7.45
N ARG A 45 -8.11 -2.39 8.48
CA ARG A 45 -9.57 -2.48 8.37
C ARG A 45 -10.31 -1.28 7.77
N HIS A 46 -9.66 -0.15 7.48
CA HIS A 46 -10.43 1.02 7.05
C HIS A 46 -11.03 0.83 5.64
N PRO A 47 -12.23 1.39 5.39
CA PRO A 47 -12.94 1.18 4.13
C PRO A 47 -12.20 1.66 2.87
N ASP A 48 -11.33 2.65 3.00
CA ASP A 48 -10.47 3.19 1.94
C ASP A 48 -9.25 2.31 1.63
N HIS A 49 -9.00 1.26 2.44
CA HIS A 49 -8.01 0.20 2.22
C HIS A 49 -8.65 -1.15 1.89
N VAL A 50 -9.90 -1.38 2.33
CA VAL A 50 -10.65 -2.59 1.99
C VAL A 50 -12.13 -2.27 1.88
N ASP A 51 -12.72 -2.44 0.70
CA ASP A 51 -14.13 -2.14 0.44
C ASP A 51 -15.03 -3.30 0.93
N PRO A 52 -15.71 -3.19 2.09
CA PRO A 52 -16.50 -4.29 2.63
C PRO A 52 -17.70 -4.67 1.76
N GLU A 53 -18.17 -3.77 0.88
CA GLU A 53 -19.30 -4.02 0.01
C GLU A 53 -18.92 -4.86 -1.23
N HIS A 54 -17.66 -4.78 -1.67
CA HIS A 54 -17.23 -5.34 -2.97
C HIS A 54 -16.10 -6.38 -2.85
N ILE A 55 -15.42 -6.47 -1.70
CA ILE A 55 -14.27 -7.36 -1.53
C ILE A 55 -14.60 -8.83 -1.72
N GLY A 56 -15.76 -9.29 -1.25
CA GLY A 56 -16.16 -10.70 -1.38
C GLY A 56 -16.24 -11.17 -2.82
N ALA A 57 -16.75 -10.33 -3.73
CA ALA A 57 -16.82 -10.67 -5.16
C ALA A 57 -15.42 -10.79 -5.80
N LEU A 58 -14.43 -10.03 -5.31
CA LEU A 58 -13.05 -10.15 -5.76
C LEU A 58 -12.41 -11.45 -5.26
N VAL A 59 -12.60 -11.78 -3.98
CA VAL A 59 -12.09 -13.01 -3.37
C VAL A 59 -12.70 -14.23 -4.05
N ASP A 60 -14.01 -14.24 -4.28
CA ASP A 60 -14.70 -15.32 -5.01
C ASP A 60 -14.13 -15.52 -6.43
N ALA A 61 -13.90 -14.42 -7.16
CA ALA A 61 -13.33 -14.45 -8.50
C ALA A 61 -11.85 -14.90 -8.52
N ASN A 62 -11.18 -14.85 -7.38
CA ASN A 62 -9.77 -15.21 -7.19
C ASN A 62 -9.60 -16.25 -6.07
N SER A 63 -10.47 -17.25 -6.02
CA SER A 63 -10.50 -18.27 -4.95
C SER A 63 -9.21 -19.10 -4.77
N GLY A 64 -8.24 -18.98 -5.68
CA GLY A 64 -6.90 -19.57 -5.54
C GLY A 64 -5.85 -18.62 -4.95
N ALA A 65 -6.16 -17.34 -4.76
CA ALA A 65 -5.26 -16.33 -4.25
C ALA A 65 -5.00 -16.51 -2.75
N VAL A 66 -3.78 -16.19 -2.31
CA VAL A 66 -3.48 -16.04 -0.89
C VAL A 66 -4.06 -14.70 -0.42
N VAL A 67 -5.00 -14.73 0.53
CA VAL A 67 -5.59 -13.52 1.11
C VAL A 67 -5.07 -13.31 2.53
N ARG A 68 -4.50 -12.13 2.80
CA ARG A 68 -3.85 -11.79 4.06
C ARG A 68 -4.18 -10.38 4.48
N ALA A 69 -4.44 -10.19 5.76
CA ALA A 69 -4.79 -8.87 6.27
C ALA A 69 -4.36 -8.69 7.72
N GLU A 70 -4.21 -7.44 8.15
CA GLU A 70 -4.12 -7.14 9.58
C GLU A 70 -5.34 -7.70 10.34
N GLU A 71 -5.13 -8.12 11.58
CA GLU A 71 -6.11 -8.87 12.39
C GLU A 71 -7.47 -8.17 12.50
N GLY A 72 -7.49 -6.85 12.67
CA GLY A 72 -8.72 -6.05 12.69
C GLY A 72 -9.54 -6.17 11.41
N ALA A 73 -8.90 -6.22 10.23
CA ALA A 73 -9.60 -6.37 8.96
C ALA A 73 -10.23 -7.77 8.83
N CYS A 74 -9.51 -8.83 9.24
CA CYS A 74 -10.05 -10.20 9.27
C CYS A 74 -11.32 -10.30 10.15
N HIS A 75 -11.31 -9.64 11.31
CA HIS A 75 -12.42 -9.69 12.26
C HIS A 75 -13.63 -8.86 11.82
N GLU A 76 -13.40 -7.66 11.29
CA GLU A 76 -14.48 -6.72 10.99
C GLU A 76 -15.09 -6.94 9.60
N ILE A 77 -14.37 -7.62 8.70
CA ILE A 77 -14.78 -7.82 7.30
C ILE A 77 -14.72 -9.31 6.94
N PRO A 78 -15.69 -10.12 7.39
CA PRO A 78 -15.70 -11.57 7.11
C PRO A 78 -15.71 -11.91 5.62
N ALA A 79 -16.24 -11.02 4.77
CA ALA A 79 -16.27 -11.20 3.32
C ALA A 79 -14.88 -11.15 2.65
N LEU A 80 -13.85 -10.65 3.36
CA LEU A 80 -12.47 -10.69 2.89
C LEU A 80 -11.89 -12.11 2.95
N ASP A 81 -12.39 -12.98 3.84
CA ASP A 81 -11.92 -14.37 4.01
C ASP A 81 -10.38 -14.51 4.07
N ALA A 82 -9.74 -13.59 4.81
CA ALA A 82 -8.28 -13.53 4.95
C ALA A 82 -7.79 -14.26 6.20
N ASP A 83 -6.60 -14.85 6.10
CA ASP A 83 -5.81 -15.19 7.29
C ASP A 83 -5.11 -13.93 7.84
N PRO A 84 -4.99 -13.79 9.17
CA PRO A 84 -4.29 -12.66 9.75
C PRO A 84 -2.79 -12.67 9.41
N VAL A 85 -2.20 -11.49 9.34
CA VAL A 85 -0.75 -11.27 9.23
C VAL A 85 -0.31 -10.20 10.24
N ALA A 86 0.83 -10.43 10.88
CA ALA A 86 1.42 -9.54 11.87
C ALA A 86 2.82 -9.07 11.45
N PRO A 87 3.33 -7.97 12.01
CA PRO A 87 4.70 -7.53 11.78
C PRO A 87 5.73 -8.64 12.08
N GLY A 88 6.66 -8.87 11.16
CA GLY A 88 7.65 -9.94 11.20
C GLY A 88 7.21 -11.23 10.48
N ASP A 89 5.94 -11.36 10.11
CA ASP A 89 5.48 -12.48 9.29
C ASP A 89 5.99 -12.34 7.85
N VAL A 90 6.27 -13.51 7.26
CA VAL A 90 6.84 -13.61 5.91
C VAL A 90 5.97 -14.53 5.07
N LEU A 91 5.65 -14.07 3.87
CA LEU A 91 4.87 -14.79 2.88
C LEU A 91 5.72 -15.05 1.64
N GLN A 92 5.48 -16.20 1.04
CA GLN A 92 6.12 -16.61 -0.20
C GLN A 92 5.04 -16.85 -1.24
N ILE A 93 4.96 -15.97 -2.23
CA ILE A 93 4.04 -16.08 -3.37
C ILE A 93 4.90 -16.36 -4.60
N GLY A 94 4.95 -17.62 -5.04
CA GLY A 94 5.93 -18.04 -6.06
C GLY A 94 7.36 -17.68 -5.64
N GLU A 95 8.07 -16.90 -6.46
CA GLU A 95 9.41 -16.37 -6.14
C GLU A 95 9.38 -15.01 -5.40
N VAL A 96 8.20 -14.40 -5.22
CA VAL A 96 8.07 -13.12 -4.53
C VAL A 96 7.99 -13.34 -3.02
N ARG A 97 9.02 -12.88 -2.30
CA ARG A 97 8.99 -12.77 -0.84
C ARG A 97 8.29 -11.47 -0.44
N ILE A 98 7.39 -11.57 0.54
CA ILE A 98 6.66 -10.44 1.12
C ILE A 98 6.83 -10.49 2.64
N GLU A 99 7.20 -9.37 3.26
CA GLU A 99 7.32 -9.25 4.72
C GLU A 99 6.37 -8.17 5.24
N ALA A 100 5.62 -8.52 6.27
CA ALA A 100 4.81 -7.57 7.00
C ALA A 100 5.67 -6.84 8.03
N VAL A 101 5.52 -5.53 8.12
CA VAL A 101 6.28 -4.65 9.03
C VAL A 101 5.34 -3.69 9.76
N GLY A 102 5.89 -2.92 10.71
CA GLY A 102 5.17 -1.87 11.41
C GLY A 102 4.31 -2.42 12.54
N GLY A 103 3.01 -2.12 12.52
CA GLY A 103 2.06 -2.63 13.51
C GLY A 103 0.99 -1.64 13.95
N HIS A 104 1.17 -0.36 13.62
CA HIS A 104 0.30 0.71 14.10
C HIS A 104 0.01 1.72 13.01
N HIS A 105 -1.28 2.01 12.82
CA HIS A 105 -1.71 3.14 12.03
C HIS A 105 -1.19 4.44 12.69
N ALA A 106 -0.88 5.46 11.89
CA ALA A 106 -0.57 6.79 12.43
C ALA A 106 -1.69 7.33 13.33
N VAL A 107 -1.36 8.08 14.37
CA VAL A 107 -2.36 8.51 15.35
C VAL A 107 -3.41 9.42 14.72
N ILE A 108 -4.66 8.94 14.61
CA ILE A 108 -5.78 9.74 14.08
C ILE A 108 -6.16 10.86 15.04
N HIS A 109 -6.39 10.49 16.30
CA HIS A 109 -6.66 11.43 17.38
C HIS A 109 -6.39 10.74 18.71
N ARG A 110 -5.88 11.48 19.70
CA ARG A 110 -5.53 10.95 21.04
C ARG A 110 -6.69 10.33 21.83
N ASP A 111 -7.93 10.60 21.43
CA ASP A 111 -9.14 10.14 22.11
C ASP A 111 -9.76 8.90 21.42
N LEU A 112 -9.16 8.43 20.32
CA LEU A 112 -9.56 7.20 19.62
C LEU A 112 -8.63 6.05 20.03
N GLU A 113 -9.17 4.84 20.07
CA GLU A 113 -8.38 3.63 20.30
C GLU A 113 -7.38 3.44 19.14
N PRO A 114 -6.14 3.00 19.42
CA PRO A 114 -5.19 2.65 18.37
C PRO A 114 -5.75 1.62 17.38
N ILE A 115 -5.36 1.79 16.13
CA ILE A 115 -5.78 0.93 15.02
C ILE A 115 -4.54 0.16 14.56
N GLY A 116 -4.70 -1.15 14.40
CA GLY A 116 -3.65 -1.99 13.82
C GLY A 116 -3.41 -1.61 12.37
N ASN A 117 -2.16 -1.69 11.95
CA ASN A 117 -1.75 -1.55 10.55
C ASN A 117 -0.54 -2.45 10.32
N VAL A 118 -0.45 -3.06 9.16
CA VAL A 118 0.80 -3.64 8.69
C VAL A 118 1.22 -2.95 7.40
N GLY A 119 2.51 -2.62 7.31
CA GLY A 119 3.14 -2.32 6.04
C GLY A 119 3.62 -3.60 5.33
N TYR A 120 3.79 -3.55 4.01
CA TYR A 120 4.32 -4.67 3.22
C TYR A 120 5.60 -4.29 2.48
N LEU A 121 6.66 -5.05 2.72
CA LEU A 121 7.87 -5.09 1.91
C LEU A 121 7.74 -6.20 0.87
N ILE A 122 7.71 -5.86 -0.42
CA ILE A 122 7.46 -6.81 -1.51
C ILE A 122 8.69 -6.88 -2.42
N GLY A 123 9.16 -8.09 -2.69
CA GLY A 123 10.17 -8.35 -3.73
C GLY A 123 11.61 -8.47 -3.24
N GLU A 124 11.84 -8.73 -1.94
CA GLU A 124 13.20 -9.04 -1.46
C GLU A 124 13.79 -10.22 -2.26
N GLY A 125 15.04 -10.05 -2.72
CA GLY A 125 15.73 -11.01 -3.59
C GLY A 125 15.48 -10.82 -5.09
N LEU A 126 14.52 -9.98 -5.49
CA LEU A 126 14.22 -9.68 -6.90
C LEU A 126 14.98 -8.46 -7.46
N GLY A 127 15.83 -7.85 -6.65
CA GLY A 127 16.58 -6.63 -6.99
C GLY A 127 15.77 -5.33 -6.89
N THR A 128 14.52 -5.40 -6.43
CA THR A 128 13.69 -4.23 -6.14
C THR A 128 12.79 -4.55 -4.97
N ILE A 129 12.87 -3.76 -3.90
CA ILE A 129 11.98 -3.84 -2.74
C ILE A 129 11.02 -2.65 -2.77
N LEU A 130 9.73 -2.96 -2.91
CA LEU A 130 8.64 -1.99 -2.73
C LEU A 130 8.20 -1.99 -1.27
N TYR A 131 8.02 -0.81 -0.68
CA TYR A 131 7.36 -0.63 0.61
C TYR A 131 6.00 0.04 0.42
N HIS A 132 4.95 -0.66 0.85
CA HIS A 132 3.60 -0.12 0.99
C HIS A 132 3.23 -0.02 2.47
N PRO A 133 3.23 1.17 3.09
CA PRO A 133 3.05 1.34 4.53
C PRO A 133 1.59 1.23 4.98
N GLY A 134 0.61 1.30 4.07
CA GLY A 134 -0.76 1.61 4.49
C GLY A 134 -0.78 3.01 5.11
N ASP A 135 -1.24 3.10 6.35
CA ASP A 135 -1.42 4.38 7.06
C ASP A 135 -0.41 4.60 8.20
N GLU A 136 0.66 3.82 8.26
CA GLU A 136 1.74 4.03 9.22
C GLU A 136 2.78 5.05 8.71
N LEU A 137 3.41 5.77 9.64
CA LEU A 137 4.46 6.77 9.35
C LEU A 137 5.68 6.63 10.27
N ASP A 138 5.75 5.61 11.12
CA ASP A 138 6.81 5.40 12.12
C ASP A 138 7.78 4.26 11.76
N GLU A 139 7.34 3.26 11.02
CA GLU A 139 8.18 2.16 10.54
C GLU A 139 9.05 2.59 9.35
N THR A 140 10.37 2.45 9.45
CA THR A 140 11.33 2.98 8.46
C THR A 140 12.33 1.91 8.02
N PRO A 141 11.86 0.92 7.24
CA PRO A 141 12.69 -0.22 6.85
C PRO A 141 13.83 0.23 5.93
N ARG A 142 15.00 -0.38 6.09
CA ARG A 142 16.20 -0.08 5.29
C ARG A 142 16.21 -0.88 4.00
N GLY A 143 16.83 -0.32 2.97
CA GLY A 143 17.02 -1.02 1.69
C GLY A 143 15.78 -1.01 0.78
N VAL A 144 14.81 -0.14 1.07
CA VAL A 144 13.65 0.08 0.20
C VAL A 144 14.09 0.80 -1.08
N ASP A 145 13.69 0.26 -2.24
CA ASP A 145 13.95 0.88 -3.55
C ASP A 145 12.80 1.79 -3.97
N VAL A 146 11.56 1.39 -3.66
CA VAL A 146 10.33 2.10 -4.01
C VAL A 146 9.45 2.30 -2.79
N LEU A 147 9.02 3.53 -2.53
CA LEU A 147 8.04 3.87 -1.48
C LEU A 147 6.68 4.28 -2.08
N ALA A 148 5.60 3.62 -1.67
CA ALA A 148 4.23 4.10 -1.84
C ALA A 148 3.88 5.04 -0.68
N CYS A 149 4.14 6.34 -0.82
CA CYS A 149 4.10 7.29 0.29
C CYS A 149 2.69 7.88 0.48
N PRO A 150 2.07 7.78 1.67
CA PRO A 150 0.82 8.50 1.96
C PRO A 150 1.03 10.00 1.77
N ALA A 151 0.20 10.63 0.93
CA ALA A 151 0.33 12.05 0.60
C ALA A 151 -0.50 12.96 1.49
N HIS A 152 -1.66 12.45 1.93
CA HIS A 152 -2.63 13.23 2.68
C HIS A 152 -3.65 12.33 3.36
N ALA A 153 -3.92 12.61 4.63
CA ALA A 153 -5.10 12.14 5.31
C ALA A 153 -5.48 13.13 6.43
N PRO A 154 -6.72 13.09 6.97
CA PRO A 154 -7.10 13.94 8.09
C PRO A 154 -6.20 13.81 9.32
N TRP A 155 -5.49 12.68 9.43
CA TRP A 155 -4.63 12.31 10.55
C TRP A 155 -3.16 12.73 10.39
N ALA A 156 -2.71 13.18 9.22
CA ALA A 156 -1.32 13.59 8.98
C ALA A 156 -1.20 15.00 8.42
N ALA A 157 -0.28 15.79 8.95
CA ALA A 157 0.20 16.96 8.23
C ALA A 157 1.27 16.54 7.20
N MET A 158 1.32 17.23 6.06
CA MET A 158 2.31 16.99 5.00
C MET A 158 3.77 16.99 5.48
N LYS A 159 4.10 17.71 6.56
CA LYS A 159 5.46 17.68 7.14
C LYS A 159 5.84 16.26 7.61
N GLU A 160 4.87 15.50 8.13
CA GLU A 160 5.09 14.16 8.70
C GLU A 160 5.30 13.15 7.57
N THR A 161 4.55 13.24 6.48
CA THR A 161 4.73 12.37 5.30
C THR A 161 6.06 12.66 4.59
N VAL A 162 6.49 13.93 4.53
CA VAL A 162 7.81 14.30 4.01
C VAL A 162 8.94 13.77 4.89
N ASP A 163 8.81 13.89 6.22
CA ASP A 163 9.82 13.37 7.15
C ASP A 163 9.87 11.83 7.14
N PHE A 164 8.72 11.17 6.99
CA PHE A 164 8.61 9.73 6.77
C PHE A 164 9.33 9.31 5.49
N ALA A 165 9.01 9.92 4.35
CA ALA A 165 9.67 9.62 3.07
C ALA A 165 11.20 9.83 3.15
N ARG A 166 11.65 10.89 3.84
CA ARG A 166 13.08 11.14 4.08
C ARG A 166 13.72 10.04 4.92
N SER A 167 13.00 9.53 5.92
CA SER A 167 13.52 8.53 6.85
C SER A 167 13.59 7.13 6.22
N VAL A 168 12.62 6.77 5.38
CA VAL A 168 12.69 5.55 4.56
C VAL A 168 13.84 5.65 3.54
N GLY A 169 14.02 6.82 2.93
CA GLY A 169 15.16 7.07 2.05
C GLY A 169 15.16 6.26 0.75
N ALA A 170 13.97 5.86 0.27
CA ALA A 170 13.83 5.11 -0.97
C ALA A 170 14.35 5.89 -2.18
N ARG A 171 14.90 5.19 -3.19
CA ARG A 171 15.40 5.82 -4.42
C ARG A 171 14.27 6.39 -5.26
N HIS A 172 13.18 5.63 -5.38
CA HIS A 172 11.98 6.00 -6.10
C HIS A 172 10.76 6.00 -5.17
N GLY A 173 9.72 6.70 -5.57
CA GLY A 173 8.46 6.66 -4.86
C GLY A 173 7.32 7.15 -5.72
N PHE A 174 6.11 6.94 -5.24
CA PHE A 174 4.89 7.53 -5.76
C PHE A 174 3.97 7.84 -4.59
N LEU A 175 3.02 8.73 -4.81
CA LEU A 175 2.07 9.12 -3.78
C LEU A 175 0.85 8.19 -3.79
N ILE A 176 0.44 7.75 -2.61
CA ILE A 176 -0.87 7.14 -2.33
C ILE A 176 -1.70 8.10 -1.45
N HIS A 177 -2.91 7.71 -1.07
CA HIS A 177 -3.77 8.52 -0.19
C HIS A 177 -4.25 9.86 -0.79
N GLU A 178 -4.27 9.99 -2.11
CA GLU A 178 -4.62 11.24 -2.79
C GLU A 178 -6.12 11.44 -3.01
N GLY A 179 -6.94 10.42 -2.79
CA GLY A 179 -8.38 10.41 -3.09
C GLY A 179 -9.22 11.52 -2.47
N LEU A 180 -8.73 12.20 -1.42
CA LEU A 180 -9.38 13.37 -0.80
C LEU A 180 -8.93 14.72 -1.37
N LEU A 181 -7.91 14.73 -2.22
CA LEU A 181 -7.33 15.93 -2.79
C LEU A 181 -7.98 16.25 -4.14
N ASN A 182 -8.21 17.55 -4.37
CA ASN A 182 -8.35 18.04 -5.75
C ASN A 182 -6.95 18.25 -6.37
N GLU A 183 -6.90 18.58 -7.66
CA GLU A 183 -5.63 18.73 -8.37
C GLU A 183 -4.66 19.74 -7.73
N ARG A 184 -5.16 20.83 -7.14
CA ARG A 184 -4.29 21.82 -6.48
C ARG A 184 -3.66 21.26 -5.21
N GLY A 185 -4.45 20.53 -4.42
CA GLY A 185 -3.98 19.88 -3.20
C GLY A 185 -2.96 18.79 -3.53
N TRP A 186 -3.25 17.98 -4.55
CA TRP A 186 -2.33 16.96 -5.00
C TRP A 186 -1.01 17.55 -5.52
N GLN A 187 -1.07 18.55 -6.40
CA GLN A 187 0.14 19.18 -6.96
C GLN A 187 1.01 19.78 -5.84
N LEU A 188 0.39 20.43 -4.84
CA LEU A 188 1.12 20.95 -3.69
C LEU A 188 1.86 19.84 -2.92
N SER A 189 1.18 18.72 -2.64
CA SER A 189 1.80 17.58 -1.96
C SER A 189 2.92 16.98 -2.82
N PHE A 190 2.67 16.73 -4.11
CA PHE A 190 3.65 16.15 -5.03
C PHE A 190 4.91 16.99 -5.14
N ASP A 191 4.77 18.29 -5.43
CA ASP A 191 5.90 19.22 -5.55
C ASP A 191 6.71 19.28 -4.26
N ARG A 192 6.02 19.34 -3.11
CA ARG A 192 6.68 19.42 -1.80
C ARG A 192 7.51 18.17 -1.49
N HIS A 193 6.99 16.98 -1.78
CA HIS A 193 7.75 15.74 -1.59
C HIS A 193 8.94 15.70 -2.58
N GLN A 194 8.72 16.03 -3.85
CA GLN A 194 9.76 16.05 -4.87
C GLN A 194 10.90 17.04 -4.56
N GLU A 195 10.61 18.17 -3.93
CA GLU A 195 11.59 19.20 -3.56
C GLU A 195 12.39 18.88 -2.29
N MET A 196 11.80 18.14 -1.33
CA MET A 196 12.31 18.07 0.05
C MET A 196 12.99 16.76 0.43
N VAL A 197 12.97 15.76 -0.45
CA VAL A 197 13.66 14.48 -0.24
C VAL A 197 14.47 14.07 -1.47
N SER A 198 15.42 13.15 -1.29
CA SER A 198 16.22 12.61 -2.40
C SER A 198 15.48 11.60 -3.27
N THR A 199 14.33 11.11 -2.80
CA THR A 199 13.46 10.18 -3.54
C THR A 199 12.94 10.87 -4.80
N THR A 200 13.07 10.19 -5.94
CA THR A 200 12.42 10.63 -7.18
C THR A 200 10.97 10.15 -7.17
N PHE A 201 10.02 11.08 -7.08
CA PHE A 201 8.60 10.77 -7.09
C PHE A 201 8.04 10.72 -8.52
N HIS A 202 7.20 9.73 -8.79
CA HIS A 202 6.52 9.52 -10.07
C HIS A 202 5.01 9.71 -9.88
N ASP A 203 4.37 10.45 -10.79
CA ASP A 203 2.90 10.53 -10.83
C ASP A 203 2.37 9.30 -11.58
N LEU A 204 1.74 8.38 -10.84
CA LEU A 204 1.18 7.14 -11.37
C LEU A 204 -0.35 7.16 -11.51
N ARG A 205 -0.99 8.33 -11.31
CA ARG A 205 -2.46 8.46 -11.29
C ARG A 205 -3.13 8.21 -12.66
N ASP A 206 -2.36 8.09 -13.73
CA ASP A 206 -2.89 7.70 -15.05
C ASP A 206 -3.30 6.21 -15.12
N GLY A 207 -3.00 5.46 -14.05
CA GLY A 207 -3.33 4.05 -13.91
C GLY A 207 -2.61 3.15 -14.91
N GLN A 208 -1.58 3.67 -15.60
CA GLN A 208 -0.76 2.85 -16.48
C GLN A 208 0.27 2.07 -15.68
N PRO A 209 0.60 0.84 -16.10
CA PRO A 209 1.66 0.07 -15.46
C PRO A 209 3.01 0.80 -15.59
N TRP A 210 3.65 1.06 -14.45
CA TRP A 210 4.97 1.62 -14.35
C TRP A 210 6.03 0.52 -14.15
N GLU A 211 6.97 0.43 -15.08
CA GLU A 211 8.15 -0.42 -14.94
C GLU A 211 9.15 0.28 -14.00
N VAL A 212 9.39 -0.31 -12.82
CA VAL A 212 10.31 0.25 -11.85
C VAL A 212 11.72 0.31 -12.46
N PRO A 213 12.38 1.48 -12.50
CA PRO A 213 13.72 1.61 -13.04
C PRO A 213 14.69 0.67 -12.30
N GLN A 214 15.40 -0.17 -13.05
CA GLN A 214 16.49 -0.95 -12.49
C GLN A 214 17.68 -0.03 -12.20
N GLY A 215 18.18 -0.13 -10.98
CA GLY A 215 19.13 0.79 -10.39
C GLY A 215 20.59 0.56 -10.73
#